data_AF-X1HRB0-F1
#
_entry.id   AF-X1HRB0-F1
#
_cell.length_a   1.000
_cell.length_b   1.000
_cell.length_c   1.000
_cell.angle_alpha   90.00
_cell.angle_beta   90.00
_cell.angle_gamma   90.00
#
_symmetry.space_group_name_H-M   'P 1'
#
loop_
_entity.id
_entity.type
_entity.pdbx_description
1 polymer ?
#
loop_
_entity_poly.entity_id
_entity_poly.type
_entity_poly.pdbx_seq_one_letter_code
_entity_poly.pdbx_strand_id
1 'polypeptide(L)'
;MKVYRCRICGEVYIGTEKPGSCPFCGAHENYLVIANEWSMIKIASLSDVSRKNLQKAFELEIDNTNFYRGVSQKTENIYVESMFKGLSKVER
;
A
#
# COMPACT_ATOMS: atom_id res chain seq x y z
N MET A 1 2.33 7.22 25.61
CA MET A 1 2.39 6.99 24.15
C MET A 1 2.41 5.50 23.91
N LYS A 2 1.63 5.01 22.93
CA LYS A 2 1.51 3.60 22.58
C LYS A 2 2.01 3.38 21.15
N VAL A 3 2.50 2.18 20.88
CA VAL A 3 2.97 1.76 19.57
C VAL A 3 2.05 0.67 19.06
N TYR A 4 1.34 0.97 17.97
CA TYR A 4 0.46 0.04 17.29
C TYR A 4 1.11 -0.41 15.98
N ARG A 5 0.93 -1.67 15.62
CA ARG A 5 1.44 -2.22 14.37
C ARG A 5 0.33 -2.93 13.61
N CYS A 6 0.20 -2.63 12.32
CA CYS A 6 -0.82 -3.23 11.47
C CYS A 6 -0.45 -4.68 11.13
N ARG A 7 -1.36 -5.62 11.35
CA ARG A 7 -1.17 -7.05 11.01
C ARG A 7 -1.35 -7.35 9.52
N ILE A 8 -1.84 -6.38 8.74
CA ILE A 8 -2.02 -6.47 7.28
C ILE A 8 -0.78 -5.94 6.54
N CYS A 9 -0.45 -4.66 6.68
CA CYS A 9 0.69 -4.06 5.96
C CYS A 9 2.01 -4.02 6.75
N GLY A 10 1.99 -4.26 8.06
CA GLY A 10 3.20 -4.25 8.91
C GLY A 10 3.64 -2.87 9.40
N GLU A 11 3.04 -1.79 8.90
CA GLU A 11 3.35 -0.41 9.29
C GLU A 11 3.06 -0.11 10.76
N VAL A 12 3.80 0.88 11.30
CA VAL A 12 3.78 1.26 12.71
C VAL A 12 3.13 2.64 12.87
N TYR A 13 2.15 2.71 13.76
CA TYR A 13 1.53 3.96 14.20
C TYR A 13 1.90 4.24 15.66
N ILE A 14 2.42 5.43 15.93
CA ILE A 14 2.77 5.89 17.28
C ILE A 14 1.80 7.00 17.67
N GLY A 15 1.06 6.80 18.75
CA GLY A 15 0.02 7.74 19.17
C GLY A 15 -0.42 7.56 20.62
N THR A 16 -1.30 8.43 21.08
CA THR A 16 -1.93 8.31 22.40
C THR A 16 -3.01 7.23 22.41
N GLU A 17 -3.77 7.15 21.31
CA GLU A 17 -4.91 6.25 21.13
C GLU A 17 -4.77 5.42 19.86
N LYS A 18 -5.60 4.38 19.76
CA LYS A 18 -5.65 3.51 18.59
C LYS A 18 -6.45 4.20 17.47
N PRO A 19 -5.96 4.27 16.23
CA PRO A 19 -6.72 4.87 15.14
C PRO A 19 -7.83 3.92 14.68
N GLY A 20 -8.95 4.47 14.18
CA GLY A 20 -10.10 3.69 13.69
C GLY A 20 -9.82 2.87 12.42
N SER A 21 -8.74 3.20 11.71
CA SER A 21 -8.19 2.40 10.62
C SER A 21 -6.68 2.62 10.50
N CYS A 22 -5.99 1.72 9.82
CA CYS A 22 -4.58 1.87 9.49
C CYS A 22 -4.41 3.07 8.55
N PRO A 23 -3.67 4.13 8.94
CA PRO A 23 -3.52 5.33 8.12
C PRO A 23 -2.67 5.08 6.86
N PHE A 24 -2.01 3.92 6.77
CA PHE A 24 -1.12 3.57 5.66
C PHE A 24 -1.80 2.70 4.61
N CYS A 25 -2.68 1.76 5.00
CA CYS A 25 -3.29 0.80 4.08
C CYS A 25 -4.82 0.69 4.21
N GLY A 26 -5.45 1.47 5.09
CA GLY A 26 -6.90 1.47 5.29
C GLY A 26 -7.48 0.26 6.03
N ALA A 27 -6.66 -0.70 6.49
CA ALA A 27 -7.14 -1.86 7.23
C ALA A 27 -7.92 -1.43 8.49
N HIS A 28 -9.02 -2.12 8.78
CA HIS A 28 -9.86 -1.81 9.95
C HIS A 28 -9.08 -1.88 11.28
N GLU A 29 -9.53 -1.13 12.28
CA GLU A 29 -8.90 -1.04 13.60
C GLU A 29 -8.55 -2.39 14.23
N ASN A 30 -9.35 -3.43 14.03
CA ASN A 30 -9.15 -4.78 14.54
C ASN A 30 -7.82 -5.42 14.07
N TYR A 31 -7.20 -4.88 13.02
CA TYR A 31 -5.88 -5.31 12.56
C TYR A 31 -4.71 -4.52 13.17
N LEU A 32 -4.97 -3.43 13.89
CA LEU A 32 -3.97 -2.69 14.64
C LEU A 32 -3.86 -3.24 16.06
N VAL A 33 -2.71 -3.82 16.39
CA VAL A 33 -2.43 -4.41 17.71
C VAL A 33 -1.25 -3.71 18.37
N ILE A 34 -1.07 -3.85 19.68
CA ILE A 34 0.13 -3.33 20.34
C ILE A 34 1.35 -4.04 19.74
N ALA A 35 2.43 -3.30 19.50
CA ALA A 35 3.58 -3.81 18.76
C ALA A 35 4.22 -5.07 19.36
N ASN A 36 4.15 -5.26 20.68
CA ASN A 36 4.65 -6.47 21.37
C ASN A 36 3.76 -7.71 21.16
N GLU A 37 2.50 -7.53 20.79
CA GLU A 37 1.53 -8.60 20.46
C GLU A 37 1.48 -8.87 18.95
N TRP A 38 2.27 -8.13 18.17
CA TRP A 38 2.18 -8.18 16.72
C TRP A 38 2.65 -9.52 16.15
N SER A 39 1.83 -10.06 15.26
CA SER A 39 2.17 -11.19 14.41
C SER A 39 1.53 -11.00 13.04
N MET A 40 2.26 -11.38 11.99
CA MET A 40 1.75 -11.36 10.62
C MET A 40 0.59 -12.36 10.49
N ILE A 41 -0.49 -11.93 9.81
CA ILE A 41 -1.59 -12.82 9.47
C ILE A 41 -1.11 -13.78 8.38
N LYS A 42 -1.16 -15.08 8.69
CA LYS A 42 -0.87 -16.13 7.72
C LYS A 42 -2.15 -16.49 7.00
N ILE A 43 -2.16 -16.27 5.69
CA ILE A 43 -3.25 -16.71 4.80
C ILE A 43 -2.82 -18.06 4.21
N ALA A 44 -3.59 -19.12 4.47
CA ALA A 44 -3.27 -20.46 3.98
C ALA A 44 -3.59 -20.62 2.49
N SER A 45 -4.70 -20.03 2.04
CA SER A 45 -5.13 -20.05 0.65
C SER A 45 -5.97 -18.82 0.32
N LEU A 46 -5.99 -18.45 -0.96
CA LEU A 46 -6.83 -17.37 -1.48
C LEU A 46 -8.14 -17.97 -2.02
N SER A 47 -9.27 -17.34 -1.68
CA SER A 47 -10.53 -17.61 -2.38
C SER A 47 -10.44 -17.14 -3.83
N ASP A 48 -11.29 -17.67 -4.71
CA ASP A 48 -11.33 -17.25 -6.12
C ASP A 48 -11.61 -15.75 -6.27
N VAL A 49 -12.47 -15.18 -5.40
CA VAL A 49 -12.74 -13.74 -5.37
C VAL A 49 -11.49 -12.96 -4.98
N SER A 50 -10.79 -13.37 -3.92
CA SER A 50 -9.57 -12.70 -3.48
C SER A 50 -8.48 -12.77 -4.55
N ARG A 51 -8.33 -13.92 -5.21
CA ARG A 51 -7.39 -14.10 -6.32
C ARG A 51 -7.71 -13.19 -7.48
N LYS A 52 -8.98 -13.11 -7.90
CA LYS A 52 -9.41 -12.21 -8.99
C LYS A 52 -9.18 -10.74 -8.63
N ASN A 53 -9.47 -10.34 -7.40
CA ASN A 53 -9.24 -8.97 -6.93
C ASN A 53 -7.73 -8.63 -6.92
N LEU A 54 -6.89 -9.54 -6.43
CA LEU A 54 -5.43 -9.37 -6.45
C LEU A 54 -4.89 -9.29 -7.87
N GLN A 55 -5.36 -10.16 -8.77
CA GLN A 55 -4.98 -10.12 -10.18
C GLN A 55 -5.36 -8.76 -10.81
N LYS A 56 -6.57 -8.27 -10.52
CA LYS A 56 -7.03 -6.99 -11.05
C LYS A 56 -6.24 -5.81 -10.51
N ALA A 57 -5.91 -5.82 -9.22
CA ALA A 57 -5.05 -4.81 -8.61
C ALA A 57 -3.65 -4.83 -9.23
N PHE A 58 -3.06 -6.02 -9.40
CA PHE A 58 -1.75 -6.18 -10.03
C PHE A 58 -1.70 -5.63 -11.47
N GLU A 59 -2.73 -5.89 -12.27
CA GLU A 59 -2.85 -5.33 -13.62
C GLU A 59 -2.91 -3.80 -13.58
N LEU A 60 -3.66 -3.21 -12.65
CA LEU A 60 -3.73 -1.77 -12.48
C LEU A 60 -2.37 -1.15 -12.14
N GLU A 61 -1.58 -1.78 -11.26
CA GLU A 61 -0.25 -1.25 -10.92
C GLU A 61 0.74 -1.34 -12.08
N ILE A 62 0.68 -2.42 -12.88
CA ILE A 62 1.47 -2.53 -14.11
C ILE A 62 1.08 -1.43 -15.11
N ASP A 63 -0.22 -1.22 -15.33
CA ASP A 63 -0.73 -0.22 -16.26
C ASP A 63 -0.33 1.18 -15.80
N ASN A 64 -0.48 1.50 -14.52
CA ASN A 64 -0.06 2.76 -13.91
C ASN A 64 1.45 2.98 -14.06
N THR A 65 2.26 1.97 -13.74
CA THR A 65 3.73 2.01 -13.92
C THR A 65 4.09 2.37 -15.37
N ASN A 66 3.45 1.71 -16.34
CA ASN A 66 3.71 1.93 -17.76
C ASN A 66 3.27 3.32 -18.21
N PHE A 67 2.08 3.75 -17.80
CA PHE A 67 1.55 5.07 -18.10
C PHE A 67 2.46 6.17 -17.53
N TYR A 68 2.79 6.10 -16.24
CA TYR A 68 3.64 7.09 -15.58
C TYR A 68 5.03 7.15 -16.18
N ARG A 69 5.63 6.00 -16.48
CA ARG A 69 6.90 5.94 -17.20
C ARG A 69 6.78 6.60 -18.57
N GLY A 70 5.73 6.30 -19.33
CA GLY A 70 5.47 6.88 -20.64
C GLY A 70 5.32 8.40 -20.59
N VAL A 71 4.61 8.94 -19.60
CA VAL A 71 4.49 10.39 -19.39
C VAL A 71 5.85 10.99 -19.07
N SER A 72 6.63 10.38 -18.17
CA SER A 72 7.96 10.89 -17.80
C SER A 72 8.92 10.97 -18.99
N GLN A 73 8.76 10.09 -19.98
CA GLN A 73 9.64 10.05 -21.16
C GLN A 73 9.21 11.00 -22.28
N LYS A 74 7.94 11.41 -22.32
CA LYS A 74 7.36 12.17 -23.46
C LYS A 74 7.06 13.62 -23.16
N THR A 75 6.96 14.00 -21.89
CA THR A 75 6.67 15.38 -21.51
C THR A 75 7.89 16.28 -21.71
N GLU A 76 7.67 17.53 -22.14
CA GLU A 76 8.71 18.55 -22.23
C GLU A 76 8.85 19.36 -20.93
N ASN A 77 7.92 19.18 -19.98
CA ASN A 77 7.93 19.90 -18.71
C ASN A 77 8.72 19.10 -17.66
N ILE A 78 9.88 19.63 -17.25
CA ILE A 78 10.79 18.98 -16.29
C ILE A 78 10.17 18.67 -14.92
N TYR A 79 9.22 19.49 -14.47
CA TYR A 79 8.49 19.25 -13.22
C TYR A 79 7.59 18.02 -13.36
N VAL A 80 6.88 17.93 -14.49
CA VAL A 80 6.00 16.79 -14.79
C VAL A 80 6.83 15.52 -15.00
N GLU A 81 7.95 15.59 -15.74
CA GLU A 81 8.88 14.47 -15.88
C GLU A 81 9.30 13.93 -14.52
N SER A 82 9.80 14.81 -13.65
CA SER A 82 10.31 14.45 -12.33
C SER A 82 9.24 13.80 -11.46
N MET A 83 8.03 14.37 -11.48
CA MET A 83 6.88 13.85 -10.74
C MET A 83 6.51 12.44 -11.21
N PHE A 84 6.31 12.24 -12.52
CA PHE A 84 5.88 10.95 -13.06
C PHE A 84 7.00 9.89 -13.02
N LYS A 85 8.27 10.30 -13.04
CA LYS A 85 9.41 9.42 -12.74
C LYS A 85 9.40 8.95 -11.28
N GLY A 86 8.93 9.79 -10.35
CA GLY A 86 8.69 9.40 -8.96
C GLY A 86 7.53 8.39 -8.85
N LEU A 87 6.38 8.73 -9.43
CA LEU A 87 5.18 7.88 -9.38
C LEU A 87 5.43 6.49 -10.00
N SER A 88 6.09 6.41 -11.16
CA SER A 88 6.41 5.12 -11.79
C SER A 88 7.32 4.19 -10.96
N LYS A 89 8.02 4.71 -9.94
CA LYS A 89 8.80 3.90 -9.01
C LYS A 89 7.99 3.41 -7.82
N VAL A 90 6.91 4.13 -7.48
CA VAL A 90 6.02 3.75 -6.37
C VAL A 90 5.14 2.57 -6.80
N GLU A 91 4.65 2.58 -8.04
CA GLU A 91 3.72 1.56 -8.55
C GLU A 91 4.39 0.27 -9.09
N ARG A 92 5.74 0.25 -9.14
CA ARG A 92 6.50 -0.87 -9.72
C ARG A 92 6.75 -1.98 -8.70
#